data_AF-A0A7H0Y2T3-F1
#
_entry.id   AF-A0A7H0Y2T3-F1
#
_cell.length_a   1.000
_cell.length_b   1.000
_cell.length_c   1.000
_cell.angle_alpha   90.00
_cell.angle_beta   90.00
_cell.angle_gamma   90.00
#
_symmetry.space_group_name_H-M   'P 1'
#
loop_
_entity.id
_entity.type
_entity.pdbx_description
1 polymer ?
#
loop_
_entity_poly.entity_id
_entity_poly.type
_entity_poly.pdbx_seq_one_letter_code
_entity_poly.pdbx_strand_id
1 'polypeptide(L)' 'MEFYGIAVNTQNKNVVIYNLPTDYLGAVSEAKRIAAKQGMKFQFVKPAVNGQKEGATLTKFAAQRNNRKSVKR' A
#
# COMPACT_ATOMS: atom_id res chain seq x y z
N MET A 1 17.50 -0.43 1.93
CA MET A 1 16.09 -0.63 2.33
C MET A 1 15.25 0.20 1.40
N GLU A 2 14.37 -0.41 0.63
CA GLU A 2 13.51 0.33 -0.31
C GLU A 2 12.30 0.88 0.44
N PHE A 3 11.76 2.01 -0.02
CA PHE A 3 10.57 2.64 0.56
C PHE A 3 9.51 2.84 -0.53
N TYR A 4 8.24 2.77 -0.13
CA TYR A 4 7.12 3.17 -0.96
C TYR A 4 6.25 4.17 -0.21
N GLY A 5 5.71 5.13 -0.96
CA GLY A 5 4.79 6.14 -0.45
C GLY A 5 3.35 5.74 -0.74
N ILE A 6 2.45 6.07 0.16
CA ILE A 6 1.01 6.00 -0.07
C ILE A 6 0.47 7.43 -0.16
N ALA A 7 -0.22 7.70 -1.25
CA ALA A 7 -0.96 8.94 -1.47
C ALA A 7 -2.43 8.63 -1.81
N VAL A 8 -3.29 9.61 -1.64
CA VAL A 8 -4.71 9.52 -1.96
C VAL A 8 -5.05 10.50 -3.06
N ASN A 9 -5.69 9.99 -4.10
CA ASN A 9 -6.19 10.84 -5.18
C ASN A 9 -7.51 11.54 -4.81
N THR A 10 -8.00 12.41 -5.70
CA THR A 10 -9.28 13.11 -5.52
C THR A 10 -10.51 12.18 -5.47
N GLN A 11 -10.36 10.92 -5.91
CA GLN A 11 -11.37 9.86 -5.80
C GLN A 11 -11.26 9.04 -4.52
N ASN A 12 -10.47 9.48 -3.54
CA ASN A 12 -10.16 8.75 -2.31
C ASN A 12 -9.55 7.35 -2.52
N LYS A 13 -8.92 7.10 -3.67
CA LYS A 13 -8.20 5.85 -3.95
C LYS A 13 -6.75 5.98 -3.53
N ASN A 14 -6.23 4.90 -2.94
CA ASN A 14 -4.82 4.79 -2.58
C ASN A 14 -3.98 4.59 -3.83
N VAL A 15 -2.95 5.41 -3.99
CA VAL A 15 -1.96 5.35 -5.05
C VAL A 15 -0.60 5.11 -4.41
N VAL A 16 0.12 4.12 -4.93
CA VAL A 16 1.46 3.80 -4.45
C VAL A 16 2.50 4.58 -5.24
N ILE A 17 3.40 5.25 -4.54
CA ILE A 17 4.53 5.99 -5.11
C ILE A 17 5.77 5.11 -4.93
N TYR A 18 6.30 4.60 -6.04
CA TYR A 18 7.50 3.78 -6.11
C TYR A 18 8.75 4.63 -6.35
N ASN A 19 9.92 3.97 -6.33
CA ASN A 19 11.23 4.57 -6.64
C ASN A 19 11.62 5.73 -5.71
N LEU A 20 11.32 5.58 -4.42
CA LEU A 20 11.72 6.54 -3.39
C LEU A 20 13.17 6.28 -2.95
N PRO A 21 13.87 7.33 -2.46
CA PRO A 21 15.16 7.20 -1.82
C PRO A 21 15.19 6.11 -0.72
N THR A 22 16.35 5.50 -0.52
CA THR A 22 16.57 4.46 0.51
C THR A 22 16.75 5.03 1.91
N ASP A 23 16.77 6.35 2.05
CA ASP A 23 16.73 7.08 3.32
C ASP A 23 15.29 7.50 3.64
N TYR A 24 14.86 7.34 4.89
CA TYR A 24 13.47 7.62 5.29
C TYR A 24 13.08 9.10 5.12
N LEU A 25 13.96 10.04 5.49
CA LEU A 25 13.72 11.47 5.34
C LEU A 25 13.64 11.84 3.86
N GLY A 26 14.57 11.30 3.06
CA GLY A 26 14.55 11.44 1.61
C GLY A 26 13.27 10.88 0.97
N ALA A 27 12.84 9.69 1.39
CA ALA A 27 11.63 9.04 0.92
C ALA A 27 10.37 9.86 1.23
N VAL A 28 10.26 10.42 2.43
CA VAL A 28 9.12 11.27 2.82
C VAL A 28 9.09 12.56 2.02
N SER A 29 10.25 13.21 1.86
CA SER A 29 10.34 14.46 1.09
C SER A 29 9.94 14.25 -0.37
N GLU A 30 10.49 13.20 -1.00
CA GLU A 30 10.24 12.90 -2.40
C GLU A 30 8.80 12.42 -2.64
N ALA A 31 8.25 11.59 -1.74
CA ALA A 31 6.86 11.17 -1.81
C ALA A 31 5.88 12.35 -1.69
N LYS A 32 6.16 13.32 -0.80
CA LYS A 32 5.37 14.56 -0.70
C LYS A 32 5.45 15.38 -1.98
N ARG A 33 6.65 15.51 -2.56
CA ARG A 33 6.88 16.24 -3.83
C ARG A 33 6.09 15.63 -4.99
N ILE A 34 6.15 14.31 -5.14
CA ILE A 34 5.44 13.58 -6.19
C ILE A 34 3.93 13.67 -5.98
N ALA A 35 3.45 13.48 -4.74
CA ALA A 35 2.03 13.60 -4.43
C ALA A 35 1.50 15.01 -4.75
N ALA A 36 2.22 16.06 -4.32
CA ALA A 36 1.85 17.44 -4.62
C ALA A 36 1.82 17.74 -6.13
N LYS A 37 2.82 17.27 -6.89
CA LYS A 37 2.89 17.43 -8.35
C LYS A 37 1.69 16.80 -9.07
N GLN A 38 1.14 15.72 -8.52
CA GLN A 38 0.01 14.99 -9.07
C GLN A 38 -1.34 15.43 -8.48
N GLY A 39 -1.37 16.47 -7.62
CA GLY A 39 -2.60 16.91 -6.95
C GLY A 39 -3.18 15.88 -5.98
N MET A 40 -2.34 14.99 -5.44
CA MET A 40 -2.72 13.94 -4.49
C MET A 40 -2.33 14.33 -3.07
N LYS A 41 -3.09 13.81 -2.10
CA LYS A 41 -2.80 13.99 -0.67
C LYS A 41 -1.86 12.90 -0.19
N PHE A 42 -0.64 13.28 0.19
CA PHE A 42 0.31 12.35 0.83
C PHE A 42 -0.26 11.82 2.16
N GLN A 43 -0.17 10.51 2.40
CA GLN A 43 -0.51 9.90 3.69
C GLN A 43 0.75 9.54 4.49
N PHE A 44 1.51 8.54 4.03
CA PHE A 44 2.66 8.02 4.76
C PHE A 44 3.65 7.29 3.83
N VAL A 45 4.88 7.12 4.31
CA VAL A 45 5.90 6.25 3.69
C VAL A 45 6.06 4.99 4.54
N LYS A 46 6.19 3.84 3.88
CA LYS A 46 6.49 2.56 4.53
C LYS A 46 7.73 1.92 3.88
N PRO A 47 8.53 1.19 4.67
CA PRO A 47 9.60 0.39 4.09
C PRO A 47 9.00 -0.78 3.29
N ALA A 48 9.55 -1.00 2.10
CA ALA A 48 9.36 -2.21 1.33
C ALA A 48 10.17 -3.31 2.02
N VAL A 49 9.55 -3.98 2.98
CA VAL A 49 10.16 -5.14 3.62
C VAL A 49 10.18 -6.27 2.59
N ASN A 50 11.36 -6.62 2.11
CA ASN A 50 11.60 -7.70 1.15
C ASN A 50 11.11 -9.03 1.78
N GLY A 51 9.85 -9.40 1.54
CA GLY A 51 9.29 -10.65 2.10
C GLY A 51 7.81 -10.64 2.44
N GLN A 52 7.15 -9.49 2.56
CA GLN A 52 5.68 -9.49 2.56
C GLN A 52 5.20 -9.63 1.11
N LYS A 53 5.14 -10.88 0.64
CA LYS A 53 4.18 -11.23 -0.41
C LYS A 53 2.85 -10.66 0.07
N GLU A 54 2.33 -9.64 -0.59
CA GLU A 54 0.92 -9.25 -0.53
C GLU A 54 0.07 -10.39 -1.11
N GLY A 55 0.22 -11.59 -0.53
CA GLY A 55 -0.61 -12.74 -0.75
C GLY A 55 -1.95 -12.45 -0.10
N ALA A 56 -2.74 -11.66 -0.82
CA ALA A 56 -4.17 -11.49 -0.71
C ALA A 56 -4.74 -11.85 0.67
N THR A 57 -4.60 -10.95 1.63
CA THR A 57 -5.38 -11.01 2.89
C THR A 57 -6.87 -11.15 2.56
N LEU A 58 -7.35 -10.53 1.47
CA LEU A 58 -8.70 -10.73 0.94
C LEU A 58 -9.03 -12.19 0.56
N THR A 59 -8.12 -12.94 -0.07
CA THR A 59 -8.36 -14.33 -0.46
C THR A 59 -8.44 -15.28 0.74
N LYS A 60 -7.67 -15.02 1.80
CA LYS A 60 -7.72 -15.83 3.04
C LYS A 60 -9.10 -15.78 3.71
N PHE A 61 -9.73 -14.61 3.78
CA PHE A 61 -11.07 -14.47 4.33
C PHE A 61 -12.17 -14.98 3.39
N ALA A 62 -11.99 -14.87 2.07
CA ALA A 62 -12.93 -15.45 1.10
C ALA A 62 -12.99 -16.98 1.20
N ALA A 63 -11.83 -17.65 1.30
CA ALA A 63 -11.76 -19.09 1.49
C ALA A 63 -12.40 -19.53 2.82
N GLN A 64 -12.17 -18.77 3.90
CA GLN A 64 -12.79 -19.04 5.21
C GLN A 64 -14.33 -18.88 5.16
N ARG A 65 -14.84 -17.90 4.41
CA ARG A 65 -16.28 -17.68 4.24
C ARG A 65 -16.96 -18.81 3.44
N ASN A 66 -16.30 -19.35 2.43
CA ASN A 66 -16.84 -20.44 1.61
C ASN A 66 -16.84 -21.77 2.36
N ASN A 67 -15.79 -22.09 3.14
CA ASN A 67 -15.75 -23.31 3.94
C ASN A 67 -16.85 -23.36 5.02
N ARG A 68 -17.23 -22.22 5.62
CA ARG A 68 -18.32 -22.18 6.62
C ARG A 68 -19.71 -22.46 6.04
N LYS A 69 -19.94 -22.25 4.73
CA LYS A 69 -21.22 -22.53 4.09
C LYS A 69 -21.37 -23.99 3.63
N SER A 70 -20.26 -24.72 3.50
CA SER A 70 -20.24 -26.12 3.05
C SER A 70 -20.52 -27.13 4.16
N VAL A 71 -20.40 -26.74 5.44
CA VAL A 71 -20.73 -27.61 6.57
C VAL A 71 -22.21 -27.39 6.94
N LYS A 72 -23.11 -27.87 6.10
CA LYS A 72 -24.49 -28.17 6.48
C LYS A 72 -24.62 -29.70 6.40
N ARG A 73 -24.38 -30.35 7.53
CA ARG A 73 -24.89 -31.71 7.79
C ARG A 73 -26.35 -31.59 8.18
#